data_AF-A0A9E2LI74-F1
#
_entry.id   AF-A0A9E2LI74-F1
#
_cell.length_a   1.000
_cell.length_b   1.000
_cell.length_c   1.000
_cell.angle_alpha   90.00
_cell.angle_beta   90.00
_cell.angle_gamma   90.00
#
_symmetry.space_group_name_H-M   'P 1'
#
loop_
_entity.id
_entity.type
_entity.pdbx_description
1 polymer ?
#
loop_
_entity_poly.entity_id
_entity_poly.type
_entity_poly.pdbx_seq_one_letter_code
_entity_poly.pdbx_strand_id
1 'polypeptide(L)'
;DAALASGDASLAFDYYGEGLEIDGKTFGGVIPGDTPTFMSEWGLAQEAADLKMVLDFIPEDRRKSSVILMGFSLGSPVISQFAAWDFDGKKASDYLAGVVMLDGGGLRRSLTEDQYHEEGCVGSLGLKVGLDQLREAGPYVQELGLDSGIWIALDLAALRASGRFNDPRDEIQDRVLKNLIGIFLDKPDLRLTARAALSVLADDHFAPAIVMRAGLGMIEGGPVEEYHSELAGETLLRPASTEVLYSWLDYDQTDPPELSSVEEMAELILSGPTGAMEWYSPVRLNLDVCACDGLDVRPSDDDYRWRMGMRVTRNAEMDAPVLFFFAEYGEIWDLSLVNNYMNSLPPVGPGRPNAGAERDPALPPHLTGFSRIIAPRYHHMDSILAAPETGNDYLYEPLLDFILANTEGTVSASLP
;
A
#
# COMPACT_ATOMS: atom_id res chain seq x y z
N ASP A 1 16.71 -10.52 -11.10
CA ASP A 1 18.17 -10.70 -10.87
C ASP A 1 19.02 -10.67 -12.14
N ALA A 2 18.92 -11.63 -13.06
CA ALA A 2 19.81 -11.65 -14.25
C ALA A 2 19.66 -10.40 -15.15
N ALA A 3 18.43 -9.92 -15.36
CA ALA A 3 18.18 -8.66 -16.04
C ALA A 3 18.78 -7.46 -15.27
N LEU A 4 18.62 -7.43 -13.95
CA LEU A 4 19.20 -6.41 -13.06
C LEU A 4 20.74 -6.38 -13.17
N ALA A 5 21.39 -7.55 -13.14
CA ALA A 5 22.84 -7.68 -13.17
C ALA A 5 23.46 -7.35 -14.54
N SER A 6 22.72 -7.57 -15.63
CA SER A 6 23.20 -7.34 -17.00
C SER A 6 22.85 -5.95 -17.54
N GLY A 7 21.88 -5.25 -16.94
CA GLY A 7 21.34 -4.00 -17.50
C GLY A 7 20.48 -4.22 -18.74
N ASP A 8 19.98 -5.44 -18.97
CA ASP A 8 19.16 -5.81 -20.13
C ASP A 8 17.78 -6.31 -19.69
N ALA A 9 16.76 -5.49 -19.91
CA ALA A 9 15.38 -5.81 -19.55
C ALA A 9 14.79 -6.96 -20.41
N SER A 10 15.35 -7.20 -21.61
CA SER A 10 14.84 -8.25 -22.51
C SER A 10 15.02 -9.66 -21.92
N LEU A 11 16.04 -9.87 -21.07
CA LEU A 11 16.25 -11.15 -20.39
C LEU A 11 15.07 -11.52 -19.47
N ALA A 12 14.48 -10.55 -18.78
CA ALA A 12 13.32 -10.82 -17.93
C ALA A 12 12.09 -11.16 -18.79
N PHE A 13 11.88 -10.41 -19.87
CA PHE A 13 10.78 -10.68 -20.80
C PHE A 13 10.89 -12.08 -21.42
N ASP A 14 12.05 -12.44 -21.94
CA ASP A 14 12.25 -13.73 -22.61
C ASP A 14 12.19 -14.88 -21.60
N TYR A 15 12.61 -14.67 -20.35
CA TYR A 15 12.52 -15.68 -19.27
C TYR A 15 11.06 -15.95 -18.86
N TYR A 16 10.27 -14.90 -18.62
CA TYR A 16 8.88 -15.06 -18.18
C TYR A 16 7.90 -15.37 -19.32
N GLY A 17 8.16 -14.88 -20.53
CA GLY A 17 7.24 -14.97 -21.67
C GLY A 17 7.62 -15.99 -22.75
N GLU A 18 8.92 -16.22 -22.99
CA GLU A 18 9.41 -17.00 -24.14
C GLU A 18 10.16 -18.29 -23.74
N GLY A 19 10.20 -18.60 -22.44
CA GLY A 19 10.81 -19.83 -21.92
C GLY A 19 12.34 -19.84 -22.00
N LEU A 20 12.99 -18.68 -22.00
CA LEU A 20 14.44 -18.57 -21.91
C LEU A 20 14.95 -19.30 -20.65
N GLU A 21 16.04 -20.04 -20.81
CA GLU A 21 16.73 -20.70 -19.69
C GLU A 21 17.86 -19.79 -19.17
N ILE A 22 17.88 -19.55 -17.85
CA ILE A 22 18.93 -18.81 -17.14
C ILE A 22 19.47 -19.71 -16.02
N ASP A 23 20.78 -19.93 -16.01
CA ASP A 23 21.48 -20.79 -15.03
C ASP A 23 20.84 -22.17 -14.84
N GLY A 24 20.39 -22.80 -15.93
CA GLY A 24 19.76 -24.12 -15.91
C GLY A 24 18.31 -24.14 -15.42
N LYS A 25 17.67 -22.97 -15.28
CA LYS A 25 16.27 -22.83 -14.85
C LYS A 25 15.45 -22.16 -15.94
N THR A 26 14.23 -22.61 -16.11
CA THR A 26 13.18 -21.93 -16.89
C THR A 26 12.09 -21.45 -15.94
N PHE A 27 11.31 -20.45 -16.35
CA PHE A 27 10.16 -20.03 -15.56
C PHE A 27 9.14 -21.17 -15.44
N GLY A 28 8.79 -21.54 -14.20
CA GLY A 28 7.87 -22.65 -13.90
C GLY A 28 6.39 -22.32 -14.08
N GLY A 29 6.07 -21.08 -14.50
CA GLY A 29 4.72 -20.53 -14.42
C GLY A 29 4.38 -20.03 -13.02
N VAL A 30 3.18 -19.49 -12.88
CA VAL A 30 2.68 -19.05 -11.58
C VAL A 30 1.98 -20.21 -10.86
N ILE A 31 2.08 -20.24 -9.53
CA ILE A 31 1.37 -21.22 -8.71
C ILE A 31 -0.14 -20.97 -8.88
N PRO A 32 -0.97 -22.03 -9.05
CA PRO A 32 -2.43 -21.90 -9.09
C PRO A 32 -3.04 -21.58 -7.72
N GLY A 33 -4.11 -20.75 -7.71
CA GLY A 33 -4.83 -20.25 -6.53
C GLY A 33 -5.12 -21.29 -5.45
N ASP A 34 -5.49 -22.50 -5.86
CA ASP A 34 -5.89 -23.61 -5.01
C ASP A 34 -4.72 -24.42 -4.43
N THR A 35 -3.47 -24.07 -4.76
CA THR A 35 -2.29 -24.86 -4.40
C THR A 35 -1.69 -24.48 -3.03
N PRO A 36 -1.41 -23.21 -2.70
CA PRO A 36 -0.78 -22.85 -1.42
C PRO A 36 -1.84 -22.62 -0.33
N THR A 37 -2.70 -23.60 -0.08
CA THR A 37 -3.87 -23.49 0.82
C THR A 37 -3.54 -23.00 2.23
N PHE A 38 -2.31 -23.20 2.71
CA PHE A 38 -1.86 -22.69 4.01
C PHE A 38 -1.95 -21.16 4.13
N MET A 39 -1.88 -20.40 3.03
CA MET A 39 -1.97 -18.94 3.09
C MET A 39 -3.38 -18.46 3.46
N SER A 40 -4.41 -19.33 3.50
CA SER A 40 -5.76 -18.97 3.99
C SER A 40 -5.74 -18.63 5.48
N GLU A 41 -4.68 -19.03 6.17
CA GLU A 41 -4.44 -18.76 7.58
C GLU A 41 -3.42 -17.64 7.81
N TRP A 42 -2.92 -16.99 6.75
CA TRP A 42 -2.07 -15.80 6.85
C TRP A 42 -2.91 -14.55 7.04
N GLY A 43 -3.48 -14.44 8.24
CA GLY A 43 -4.30 -13.33 8.67
C GLY A 43 -3.56 -12.36 9.59
N LEU A 44 -4.33 -11.49 10.25
CA LEU A 44 -3.80 -10.44 11.11
C LEU A 44 -2.99 -10.99 12.30
N ALA A 45 -3.33 -12.18 12.81
CA ALA A 45 -2.57 -12.82 13.88
C ALA A 45 -1.16 -13.26 13.44
N GLN A 46 -1.02 -13.72 12.20
CA GLN A 46 0.28 -14.07 11.61
C GLN A 46 1.10 -12.79 11.41
N GLU A 47 0.51 -11.77 10.79
CA GLU A 47 1.14 -10.46 10.58
C GLU A 47 1.62 -9.82 11.89
N ALA A 48 0.79 -9.86 12.95
CA ALA A 48 1.17 -9.34 14.25
C ALA A 48 2.32 -10.14 14.90
N ALA A 49 2.37 -11.46 14.71
CA ALA A 49 3.48 -12.28 15.19
C ALA A 49 4.80 -11.96 14.44
N ASP A 50 4.70 -11.73 13.13
CA ASP A 50 5.86 -11.43 12.28
C ASP A 50 6.42 -10.03 12.57
N LEU A 51 5.55 -9.01 12.68
CA LEU A 51 5.94 -7.67 13.14
C LEU A 51 6.58 -7.72 14.53
N LYS A 52 6.03 -8.51 15.45
CA LYS A 52 6.60 -8.70 16.79
C LYS A 52 8.00 -9.33 16.74
N MET A 53 8.23 -10.27 15.82
CA MET A 53 9.55 -10.85 15.60
C MET A 53 10.56 -9.81 15.11
N VAL A 54 10.16 -8.92 14.18
CA VAL A 54 11.00 -7.81 13.73
C VAL A 54 11.36 -6.89 14.90
N LEU A 55 10.39 -6.54 15.75
CA LEU A 55 10.64 -5.73 16.94
C LEU A 55 11.56 -6.42 17.96
N ASP A 56 11.62 -7.75 17.96
CA ASP A 56 12.48 -8.50 18.87
C ASP A 56 13.98 -8.38 18.58
N PHE A 57 14.36 -7.92 17.39
CA PHE A 57 15.75 -7.53 17.09
C PHE A 57 16.19 -6.26 17.81
N ILE A 58 15.24 -5.46 18.32
CA ILE A 58 15.51 -4.22 19.04
C ILE A 58 15.50 -4.52 20.55
N PRO A 59 16.47 -4.04 21.35
CA PRO A 59 16.46 -4.25 22.80
C PRO A 59 15.15 -3.76 23.46
N GLU A 60 14.53 -4.59 24.31
CA GLU A 60 13.22 -4.32 24.93
C GLU A 60 13.15 -2.96 25.62
N ASP A 61 14.24 -2.54 26.28
CA ASP A 61 14.37 -1.28 26.99
C ASP A 61 14.45 -0.04 26.08
N ARG A 62 14.67 -0.21 24.77
CA ARG A 62 14.74 0.88 23.79
C ARG A 62 13.50 1.00 22.92
N ARG A 63 12.69 -0.04 22.81
CA ARG A 63 11.57 -0.09 21.87
C ARG A 63 10.61 1.10 22.07
N LYS A 64 10.19 1.31 23.32
CA LYS A 64 9.27 2.38 23.73
C LYS A 64 9.78 3.80 23.46
N SER A 65 11.10 3.99 23.31
CA SER A 65 11.71 5.30 23.11
C SER A 65 12.37 5.48 21.74
N SER A 66 12.44 4.45 20.89
CA SER A 66 13.16 4.54 19.62
C SER A 66 12.42 3.95 18.41
N VAL A 67 11.30 3.25 18.61
CA VAL A 67 10.59 2.58 17.49
C VAL A 67 9.40 3.40 17.05
N ILE A 68 9.44 3.87 15.81
CA ILE A 68 8.26 4.36 15.10
C ILE A 68 7.77 3.25 14.18
N LEU A 69 6.52 2.84 14.32
CA LEU A 69 5.88 1.89 13.42
C LEU A 69 5.01 2.67 12.43
N MET A 70 5.30 2.53 11.15
CA MET A 70 4.62 3.21 10.06
C MET A 70 3.91 2.21 9.16
N GLY A 71 2.73 2.57 8.68
CA GLY A 71 1.93 1.77 7.76
C GLY A 71 1.34 2.67 6.69
N PHE A 72 1.26 2.17 5.46
CA PHE A 72 0.67 2.83 4.30
C PHE A 72 -0.50 2.00 3.76
N SER A 73 -1.58 2.64 3.28
CA SER A 73 -2.75 1.94 2.74
C SER A 73 -3.29 0.90 3.73
N LEU A 74 -3.42 -0.38 3.34
CA LEU A 74 -3.77 -1.51 4.21
C LEU A 74 -2.86 -1.61 5.45
N GLY A 75 -1.60 -1.20 5.34
CA GLY A 75 -0.65 -1.16 6.46
C GLY A 75 -1.11 -0.24 7.58
N SER A 76 -1.80 0.87 7.29
CA SER A 76 -2.28 1.81 8.31
C SER A 76 -3.25 1.17 9.33
N PRO A 77 -4.36 0.52 8.94
CA PRO A 77 -5.20 -0.19 9.89
C PRO A 77 -4.52 -1.44 10.49
N VAL A 78 -3.59 -2.09 9.78
CA VAL A 78 -2.79 -3.19 10.37
C VAL A 78 -1.97 -2.69 11.56
N ILE A 79 -1.25 -1.58 11.43
CA ILE A 79 -0.40 -1.07 12.53
C ILE A 79 -1.22 -0.49 13.69
N SER A 80 -2.43 0.05 13.44
CA SER A 80 -3.31 0.52 14.51
C SER A 80 -3.86 -0.65 15.33
N GLN A 81 -4.23 -1.74 14.65
CA GLN A 81 -4.65 -2.99 15.29
C GLN A 81 -3.50 -3.69 16.01
N PHE A 82 -2.30 -3.68 15.41
CA PHE A 82 -1.08 -4.14 16.07
C PHE A 82 -0.81 -3.33 17.35
N ALA A 83 -0.91 -2.00 17.33
CA ALA A 83 -0.64 -1.17 18.50
C ALA A 83 -1.63 -1.43 19.65
N ALA A 84 -2.85 -1.89 19.34
CA ALA A 84 -3.86 -2.33 20.28
C ALA A 84 -3.78 -3.82 20.66
N TRP A 85 -2.75 -4.55 20.18
CA TRP A 85 -2.60 -5.98 20.38
C TRP A 85 -2.14 -6.36 21.80
N ASP A 86 -2.62 -7.49 22.29
CA ASP A 86 -2.19 -8.15 23.53
C ASP A 86 -1.27 -9.34 23.22
N PHE A 87 0.00 -9.23 23.64
CA PHE A 87 0.98 -10.32 23.61
C PHE A 87 1.11 -10.94 25.01
N ASP A 88 0.16 -11.80 25.36
CA ASP A 88 0.12 -12.54 26.63
C ASP A 88 0.24 -11.64 27.87
N GLY A 89 -0.59 -10.61 27.92
CA GLY A 89 -0.65 -9.58 28.95
C GLY A 89 0.22 -8.36 28.69
N LYS A 90 1.18 -8.44 27.75
CA LYS A 90 1.99 -7.29 27.32
C LYS A 90 1.28 -6.54 26.19
N LYS A 91 0.97 -5.26 26.40
CA LYS A 91 0.41 -4.42 25.34
C LYS A 91 1.47 -4.10 24.28
N ALA A 92 1.12 -4.21 23.00
CA ALA A 92 2.03 -3.94 21.90
C ALA A 92 2.51 -2.49 21.86
N SER A 93 1.68 -1.54 22.31
CA SER A 93 2.06 -0.13 22.40
C SER A 93 3.28 0.13 23.28
N ASP A 94 3.63 -0.75 24.24
CA ASP A 94 4.88 -0.62 25.01
C ASP A 94 6.14 -0.86 24.16
N TYR A 95 6.00 -1.39 22.94
CA TYR A 95 7.10 -1.53 22.00
C TYR A 95 7.29 -0.31 21.10
N LEU A 96 6.43 0.71 21.22
CA LEU A 96 6.34 1.79 20.23
C LEU A 96 6.57 3.16 20.89
N ALA A 97 7.50 3.93 20.33
CA ALA A 97 7.66 5.35 20.60
C ALA A 97 6.58 6.19 19.90
N GLY A 98 6.02 5.70 18.79
CA GLY A 98 4.94 6.33 18.06
C GLY A 98 4.42 5.48 16.91
N VAL A 99 3.26 5.85 16.38
CA VAL A 99 2.57 5.19 15.27
C VAL A 99 2.31 6.22 14.17
N VAL A 100 2.63 5.87 12.92
CA VAL A 100 2.43 6.75 11.75
C VAL A 100 1.56 6.05 10.72
N MET A 101 0.38 6.59 10.46
CA MET A 101 -0.56 6.06 9.47
C MET A 101 -0.53 6.95 8.24
N LEU A 102 -0.19 6.37 7.07
CA LEU A 102 -0.15 7.06 5.79
C LEU A 102 -1.33 6.62 4.94
N ASP A 103 -2.26 7.54 4.72
CA ASP A 103 -3.40 7.46 3.81
C ASP A 103 -4.10 6.09 3.75
N GLY A 104 -4.44 5.53 4.91
CA GLY A 104 -5.07 4.21 4.98
C GLY A 104 -5.97 4.08 6.20
N GLY A 105 -7.24 3.74 5.98
CA GLY A 105 -8.25 3.79 7.04
C GLY A 105 -9.67 4.11 6.55
N GLY A 106 -10.05 3.55 5.39
CA GLY A 106 -11.43 3.62 4.92
C GLY A 106 -12.43 3.04 5.93
N LEU A 107 -13.69 3.43 5.80
CA LEU A 107 -14.83 2.97 6.60
C LEU A 107 -14.97 1.44 6.57
N ARG A 108 -14.28 0.71 7.46
CA ARG A 108 -14.41 -0.74 7.54
C ARG A 108 -15.36 -1.08 8.67
N ARG A 109 -16.49 -1.68 8.33
CA ARG A 109 -17.45 -2.12 9.36
C ARG A 109 -16.90 -3.39 10.00
N SER A 110 -16.83 -3.43 11.33
CA SER A 110 -16.62 -4.70 12.04
C SER A 110 -17.67 -5.73 11.60
N LEU A 111 -17.19 -6.85 11.08
CA LEU A 111 -18.03 -7.92 10.55
C LEU A 111 -18.68 -8.69 11.70
N THR A 112 -19.93 -9.14 11.51
CA THR A 112 -20.46 -10.23 12.33
C THR A 112 -19.74 -11.54 11.99
N GLU A 113 -19.88 -12.57 12.83
CA GLU A 113 -19.28 -13.88 12.54
C GLU A 113 -19.79 -14.45 11.20
N ASP A 114 -21.11 -14.43 10.97
CA ASP A 114 -21.71 -14.88 9.71
C ASP A 114 -21.14 -14.10 8.51
N GLN A 115 -21.02 -12.78 8.63
CA GLN A 115 -20.44 -11.95 7.56
C GLN A 115 -18.96 -12.28 7.33
N TYR A 116 -18.19 -12.54 8.38
CA TYR A 116 -16.78 -12.91 8.27
C TYR A 116 -16.60 -14.26 7.55
N HIS A 117 -17.48 -15.23 7.80
CA HIS A 117 -17.43 -16.55 7.17
C HIS A 117 -17.96 -16.54 5.73
N GLU A 118 -19.13 -15.93 5.50
CA GLU A 118 -19.88 -16.10 4.25
C GLU A 118 -19.73 -14.94 3.27
N GLU A 119 -19.59 -13.71 3.77
CA GLU A 119 -19.67 -12.50 2.93
C GLU A 119 -18.30 -11.86 2.69
N GLY A 120 -17.49 -11.71 3.72
CA GLY A 120 -16.28 -10.89 3.71
C GLY A 120 -16.53 -9.38 3.72
N CYS A 121 -15.45 -8.61 3.60
CA CYS A 121 -15.48 -7.17 3.40
C CYS A 121 -14.87 -6.80 2.04
N VAL A 122 -15.23 -5.63 1.52
CA VAL A 122 -14.56 -5.06 0.36
C VAL A 122 -13.21 -4.51 0.82
N GLY A 123 -12.13 -5.10 0.33
CA GLY A 123 -10.79 -4.54 0.50
C GLY A 123 -10.50 -3.36 -0.42
N SER A 124 -9.33 -2.73 -0.27
CA SER A 124 -8.81 -1.65 -1.13
C SER A 124 -8.78 -1.99 -2.65
N LEU A 125 -8.85 -3.28 -3.00
CA LEU A 125 -8.85 -3.78 -4.39
C LEU A 125 -10.23 -4.33 -4.84
N GLY A 126 -11.31 -4.03 -4.12
CA GLY A 126 -12.69 -4.24 -4.58
C GLY A 126 -13.26 -5.66 -4.42
N LEU A 127 -12.45 -6.64 -4.02
CA LEU A 127 -12.90 -8.02 -3.82
C LEU A 127 -13.61 -8.19 -2.46
N LYS A 128 -14.69 -8.96 -2.47
CA LYS A 128 -15.50 -9.31 -1.29
C LYS A 128 -15.56 -10.84 -1.17
N VAL A 129 -14.75 -11.41 -0.26
CA VAL A 129 -14.60 -12.86 -0.07
C VAL A 129 -14.60 -13.20 1.42
N GLY A 130 -15.43 -14.16 1.83
CA GLY A 130 -15.49 -14.68 3.20
C GLY A 130 -14.47 -15.79 3.49
N LEU A 131 -14.24 -16.08 4.77
CA LEU A 131 -13.23 -17.06 5.19
C LEU A 131 -13.46 -18.46 4.62
N ASP A 132 -14.71 -18.91 4.55
CA ASP A 132 -15.01 -20.27 4.10
C ASP A 132 -14.68 -20.44 2.61
N GLN A 133 -14.95 -19.41 1.81
CA GLN A 133 -14.57 -19.36 0.41
C GLN A 133 -13.05 -19.34 0.22
N LEU A 134 -12.31 -18.57 1.05
CA LEU A 134 -10.82 -18.57 0.99
C LEU A 134 -10.23 -19.96 1.26
N ARG A 135 -10.83 -20.72 2.18
CA ARG A 135 -10.37 -22.08 2.52
C ARG A 135 -10.76 -23.11 1.47
N GLU A 136 -11.89 -22.93 0.78
CA GLU A 136 -12.37 -23.85 -0.25
C GLU A 136 -11.71 -23.61 -1.62
N ALA A 137 -11.60 -22.34 -2.03
CA ALA A 137 -11.23 -21.95 -3.39
C ALA A 137 -9.79 -21.45 -3.55
N GLY A 138 -9.06 -21.25 -2.45
CA GLY A 138 -7.68 -20.78 -2.45
C GLY A 138 -7.52 -19.38 -1.82
N PRO A 139 -6.32 -19.06 -1.28
CA PRO A 139 -6.15 -17.96 -0.33
C PRO A 139 -5.71 -16.61 -0.91
N TYR A 140 -5.38 -16.61 -2.20
CA TYR A 140 -5.20 -15.41 -2.99
C TYR A 140 -6.24 -15.47 -4.10
N VAL A 141 -6.96 -14.38 -4.25
CA VAL A 141 -7.84 -14.22 -5.40
C VAL A 141 -6.95 -13.76 -6.53
N GLN A 142 -7.27 -14.14 -7.76
CA GLN A 142 -6.80 -13.41 -8.92
C GLN A 142 -7.35 -11.98 -8.79
N GLU A 143 -6.58 -11.02 -8.28
CA GLU A 143 -7.04 -9.62 -8.15
C GLU A 143 -7.66 -9.14 -9.48
N LEU A 144 -8.86 -8.54 -9.41
CA LEU A 144 -9.67 -8.15 -10.57
C LEU A 144 -10.09 -9.31 -11.51
N GLY A 145 -10.00 -10.56 -11.07
CA GLY A 145 -10.21 -11.75 -11.89
C GLY A 145 -9.07 -12.02 -12.87
N LEU A 146 -7.90 -11.39 -12.66
CA LEU A 146 -6.74 -11.49 -13.53
C LEU A 146 -5.70 -12.40 -12.88
N ASP A 147 -5.19 -13.35 -13.66
CA ASP A 147 -4.12 -14.22 -13.18
C ASP A 147 -2.92 -13.38 -12.73
N SER A 148 -2.26 -13.84 -11.68
CA SER A 148 -0.97 -13.40 -11.14
C SER A 148 0.12 -13.01 -12.17
N GLY A 149 0.02 -13.51 -13.41
CA GLY A 149 0.80 -13.01 -14.55
C GLY A 149 0.66 -11.51 -14.83
N ILE A 150 -0.38 -10.85 -14.31
CA ILE A 150 -0.50 -9.39 -14.32
C ILE A 150 0.65 -8.69 -13.58
N TRP A 151 1.07 -9.25 -12.45
CA TRP A 151 2.15 -8.68 -11.65
C TRP A 151 3.48 -8.78 -12.39
N ILE A 152 3.71 -9.90 -13.08
CA ILE A 152 4.85 -10.08 -14.00
C ILE A 152 4.82 -9.01 -15.10
N ALA A 153 3.66 -8.79 -15.70
CA ALA A 153 3.50 -7.81 -16.78
C ALA A 153 3.77 -6.37 -16.30
N LEU A 154 3.35 -6.04 -15.08
CA LEU A 154 3.64 -4.77 -14.41
C LEU A 154 5.12 -4.64 -14.04
N ASP A 155 5.75 -5.68 -13.50
CA ASP A 155 7.19 -5.72 -13.21
C ASP A 155 8.01 -5.49 -14.47
N LEU A 156 7.63 -6.13 -15.58
CA LEU A 156 8.27 -5.94 -16.89
C LEU A 156 8.05 -4.53 -17.45
N ALA A 157 6.87 -3.94 -17.24
CA ALA A 157 6.59 -2.55 -17.62
C ALA A 157 7.46 -1.59 -16.80
N ALA A 158 7.52 -1.77 -15.48
CA ALA A 158 8.34 -0.98 -14.57
C ALA A 158 9.82 -1.10 -14.90
N LEU A 159 10.32 -2.30 -15.16
CA LEU A 159 11.71 -2.52 -15.55
C LEU A 159 12.09 -1.67 -16.76
N ARG A 160 11.24 -1.64 -17.78
CA ARG A 160 11.44 -0.85 -19.00
C ARG A 160 11.22 0.65 -18.78
N ALA A 161 10.27 1.03 -17.92
CA ALA A 161 9.97 2.43 -17.61
C ALA A 161 11.02 3.10 -16.72
N SER A 162 11.77 2.33 -15.92
CA SER A 162 12.77 2.83 -14.97
C SER A 162 13.94 3.60 -15.59
N GLY A 163 14.14 3.53 -16.91
CA GLY A 163 15.27 4.14 -17.61
C GLY A 163 16.65 3.53 -17.27
N ARG A 164 16.72 2.55 -16.38
CA ARG A 164 17.96 1.90 -15.91
C ARG A 164 18.49 0.82 -16.86
N PHE A 165 17.66 0.34 -17.79
CA PHE A 165 17.95 -0.81 -18.63
C PHE A 165 17.97 -0.42 -20.10
N ASN A 166 18.87 -1.03 -20.86
CA ASN A 166 18.80 -0.93 -22.31
C ASN A 166 17.64 -1.81 -22.79
N ASP A 167 16.62 -1.18 -23.36
CA ASP A 167 15.51 -1.88 -23.98
C ASP A 167 15.50 -1.60 -25.49
N PRO A 168 15.70 -2.62 -26.34
CA PRO A 168 15.63 -2.44 -27.78
C PRO A 168 14.20 -2.21 -28.32
N ARG A 169 13.15 -2.37 -27.49
CA ARG A 169 11.75 -2.24 -27.87
C ARG A 169 11.16 -0.96 -27.30
N ASP A 170 10.72 -0.04 -28.15
CA ASP A 170 10.08 1.20 -27.69
C ASP A 170 8.61 0.97 -27.28
N GLU A 171 7.86 0.20 -28.08
CA GLU A 171 6.45 -0.13 -27.86
C GLU A 171 6.27 -1.39 -26.98
N ILE A 172 5.23 -1.42 -26.13
CA ILE A 172 4.85 -2.63 -25.40
C ILE A 172 4.30 -3.73 -26.34
N GLN A 173 4.77 -4.96 -26.17
CA GLN A 173 4.31 -6.13 -26.93
C GLN A 173 3.72 -7.22 -26.01
N ASP A 174 3.76 -7.01 -24.69
CA ASP A 174 3.23 -7.94 -23.70
C ASP A 174 1.71 -8.04 -23.83
N ARG A 175 1.20 -9.23 -24.12
CA ARG A 175 -0.23 -9.46 -24.33
C ARG A 175 -1.05 -9.29 -23.04
N VAL A 176 -0.50 -9.68 -21.88
CA VAL A 176 -1.19 -9.55 -20.59
C VAL A 176 -1.33 -8.07 -20.24
N LEU A 177 -0.25 -7.30 -20.36
CA LEU A 177 -0.27 -5.85 -20.13
C LEU A 177 -1.21 -5.12 -21.09
N LYS A 178 -1.16 -5.45 -22.40
CA LYS A 178 -2.05 -4.84 -23.40
C LYS A 178 -3.52 -5.15 -23.12
N ASN A 179 -3.82 -6.38 -22.69
CA ASN A 179 -5.18 -6.75 -22.29
C ASN A 179 -5.63 -6.00 -21.03
N LEU A 180 -4.75 -5.90 -20.03
CA LEU A 180 -5.02 -5.13 -18.81
C LEU A 180 -5.37 -3.68 -19.13
N ILE A 181 -4.52 -3.00 -19.91
CA ILE A 181 -4.73 -1.61 -20.32
C ILE A 181 -6.02 -1.48 -21.14
N GLY A 182 -6.29 -2.45 -22.02
CA GLY A 182 -7.52 -2.49 -22.81
C GLY A 182 -8.78 -2.59 -21.93
N ILE A 183 -8.71 -3.32 -20.82
CA ILE A 183 -9.78 -3.40 -19.82
C ILE A 183 -9.86 -2.10 -19.01
N PHE A 184 -8.73 -1.61 -18.50
CA PHE A 184 -8.66 -0.44 -17.63
C PHE A 184 -9.15 0.84 -18.30
N LEU A 185 -8.82 1.01 -19.58
CA LEU A 185 -9.17 2.19 -20.36
C LEU A 185 -10.38 1.98 -21.28
N ASP A 186 -11.00 0.80 -21.26
CA ASP A 186 -12.03 0.38 -22.21
C ASP A 186 -11.60 0.63 -23.68
N LYS A 187 -10.33 0.31 -23.97
CA LYS A 187 -9.73 0.59 -25.27
C LYS A 187 -8.60 -0.37 -25.61
N PRO A 188 -8.94 -1.52 -26.24
CA PRO A 188 -7.91 -2.45 -26.68
C PRO A 188 -7.06 -1.84 -27.81
N ASP A 189 -5.92 -2.48 -28.08
CA ASP A 189 -5.04 -2.16 -29.21
C ASP A 189 -4.37 -0.78 -29.18
N LEU A 190 -4.29 -0.15 -28.00
CA LEU A 190 -3.44 1.03 -27.81
C LEU A 190 -1.96 0.68 -28.02
N ARG A 191 -1.27 1.61 -28.67
CA ARG A 191 0.18 1.55 -28.89
C ARG A 191 0.84 2.50 -27.90
N LEU A 192 1.53 1.95 -26.92
CA LEU A 192 2.13 2.70 -25.81
C LEU A 192 3.61 2.36 -25.70
N THR A 193 4.43 3.35 -25.35
CA THR A 193 5.76 3.07 -24.79
C THR A 193 5.63 2.40 -23.44
N ALA A 194 6.70 1.75 -22.94
CA ALA A 194 6.67 1.17 -21.60
C ALA A 194 6.39 2.20 -20.50
N ARG A 195 6.93 3.42 -20.65
CA ARG A 195 6.68 4.54 -19.74
C ARG A 195 5.20 4.90 -19.71
N ALA A 196 4.60 5.14 -20.88
CA ALA A 196 3.18 5.44 -20.97
C ALA A 196 2.30 4.29 -20.46
N ALA A 197 2.67 3.04 -20.70
CA ALA A 197 1.93 1.87 -20.25
C ALA A 197 1.90 1.73 -18.72
N LEU A 198 3.02 2.00 -18.03
CA LEU A 198 3.04 2.05 -16.57
C LEU A 198 2.21 3.24 -16.07
N SER A 199 2.43 4.43 -16.62
CA SER A 199 1.78 5.65 -16.14
C SER A 199 0.27 5.62 -16.28
N VAL A 200 -0.30 5.16 -17.40
CA VAL A 200 -1.78 5.14 -17.55
C VAL A 200 -2.49 4.20 -16.56
N LEU A 201 -1.76 3.26 -15.96
CA LEU A 201 -2.30 2.34 -14.96
C LEU A 201 -2.23 2.90 -13.52
N ALA A 202 -1.48 3.98 -13.31
CA ALA A 202 -1.22 4.54 -11.99
C ALA A 202 -1.36 6.08 -11.89
N ASP A 203 -1.57 6.78 -13.00
CA ASP A 203 -1.77 8.22 -13.02
C ASP A 203 -3.19 8.61 -12.57
N ASP A 204 -3.32 9.72 -11.87
CA ASP A 204 -4.57 10.21 -11.30
C ASP A 204 -5.66 10.49 -12.34
N HIS A 205 -5.30 10.90 -13.55
CA HIS A 205 -6.26 11.18 -14.63
C HIS A 205 -6.70 9.93 -15.41
N PHE A 206 -5.90 8.87 -15.41
CA PHE A 206 -6.10 7.70 -16.29
C PHE A 206 -6.46 6.42 -15.53
N ALA A 207 -5.88 6.22 -14.35
CA ALA A 207 -5.97 4.96 -13.62
C ALA A 207 -7.35 4.80 -12.97
N PRO A 208 -8.08 3.70 -13.22
CA PRO A 208 -9.37 3.45 -12.57
C PRO A 208 -9.25 3.03 -11.10
N ALA A 209 -8.11 2.49 -10.68
CA ALA A 209 -7.89 2.05 -9.30
C ALA A 209 -7.34 3.20 -8.45
N ILE A 210 -8.15 3.74 -7.54
CA ILE A 210 -7.76 4.87 -6.66
C ILE A 210 -6.47 4.58 -5.86
N VAL A 211 -6.29 3.33 -5.44
CA VAL A 211 -5.12 2.90 -4.64
C VAL A 211 -3.83 2.78 -5.45
N MET A 212 -3.89 2.95 -6.77
CA MET A 212 -2.69 3.04 -7.60
C MET A 212 -2.36 4.48 -7.99
N ARG A 213 -3.24 5.45 -7.68
CA ARG A 213 -3.13 6.82 -8.21
C ARG A 213 -2.00 7.62 -7.57
N ALA A 214 -1.20 8.22 -8.44
CA ALA A 214 -0.25 9.29 -8.16
C ALA A 214 -0.38 10.35 -9.28
N GLY A 215 0.04 11.58 -9.02
CA GLY A 215 0.26 12.55 -10.10
C GLY A 215 1.60 12.28 -10.78
N LEU A 216 1.59 11.56 -11.91
CA LEU A 216 2.78 11.09 -12.63
C LEU A 216 3.12 11.91 -13.89
N GLY A 217 2.27 12.84 -14.29
CA GLY A 217 2.45 13.71 -15.44
C GLY A 217 1.30 13.59 -16.44
N MET A 218 1.61 13.47 -17.73
CA MET A 218 0.57 13.44 -18.76
C MET A 218 0.98 12.66 -20.00
N ILE A 219 0.02 11.95 -20.60
CA ILE A 219 0.25 11.24 -21.86
C ILE A 219 0.49 12.19 -23.04
N GLU A 220 1.39 11.83 -23.96
CA GLU A 220 1.71 12.64 -25.15
C GLU A 220 1.76 11.84 -26.46
N GLY A 221 1.84 12.57 -27.58
CA GLY A 221 2.01 12.03 -28.93
C GLY A 221 0.72 12.00 -29.77
N GLY A 222 -0.46 12.00 -29.14
CA GLY A 222 -1.74 11.92 -29.84
C GLY A 222 -2.91 12.53 -29.08
N PRO A 223 -4.12 12.50 -29.66
CA PRO A 223 -5.32 13.03 -29.01
C PRO A 223 -5.72 12.19 -27.79
N VAL A 224 -6.33 12.84 -26.80
CA VAL A 224 -6.90 12.25 -25.58
C VAL A 224 -8.39 12.57 -25.54
N GLU A 225 -9.20 11.66 -24.99
CA GLU A 225 -10.64 11.84 -24.80
C GLU A 225 -11.04 11.53 -23.36
N GLU A 226 -12.10 12.19 -22.90
CA GLU A 226 -12.81 11.80 -21.69
C GLU A 226 -13.70 10.60 -21.96
N TYR A 227 -13.80 9.69 -20.99
CA TYR A 227 -14.74 8.58 -21.01
C TYR A 227 -15.23 8.28 -19.59
N HIS A 228 -16.41 7.66 -19.47
CA HIS A 228 -16.88 7.15 -18.20
C HIS A 228 -16.28 5.76 -17.97
N SER A 229 -15.45 5.63 -16.93
CA SER A 229 -14.89 4.34 -16.52
C SER A 229 -15.86 3.62 -15.62
N GLU A 230 -16.41 2.50 -16.09
CA GLU A 230 -17.28 1.64 -15.27
C GLU A 230 -16.53 1.01 -14.09
N LEU A 231 -15.20 0.82 -14.20
CA LEU A 231 -14.36 0.29 -13.13
C LEU A 231 -14.19 1.29 -11.99
N ALA A 232 -14.00 2.57 -12.33
CA ALA A 232 -13.83 3.64 -11.34
C ALA A 232 -15.15 4.27 -10.89
N GLY A 233 -16.22 4.14 -11.69
CA GLY A 233 -17.49 4.81 -11.47
C GLY A 233 -17.45 6.32 -11.70
N GLU A 234 -16.47 6.82 -12.46
CA GLU A 234 -16.24 8.25 -12.70
C GLU A 234 -15.70 8.53 -14.11
N THR A 235 -15.56 9.82 -14.45
CA THR A 235 -14.99 10.23 -15.73
C THR A 235 -13.48 10.29 -15.64
N LEU A 236 -12.78 9.57 -16.53
CA LEU A 236 -11.33 9.53 -16.64
C LEU A 236 -10.89 9.91 -18.06
N LEU A 237 -9.58 10.07 -18.25
CA LEU A 237 -8.96 10.28 -19.55
C LEU A 237 -8.49 8.95 -20.15
N ARG A 238 -8.48 8.87 -21.49
CA ARG A 238 -7.81 7.81 -22.23
C ARG A 238 -7.28 8.30 -23.59
N PRO A 239 -6.26 7.65 -24.17
CA PRO A 239 -5.86 7.90 -25.56
C PRO A 239 -7.03 7.76 -26.54
N ALA A 240 -7.18 8.69 -27.48
CA ALA A 240 -8.27 8.67 -28.45
C ALA A 240 -7.97 7.80 -29.69
N SER A 241 -6.69 7.59 -30.06
CA SER A 241 -6.28 6.86 -31.26
C SER A 241 -5.58 5.54 -30.93
N THR A 242 -5.78 4.51 -31.76
CA THR A 242 -5.01 3.24 -31.73
C THR A 242 -3.86 3.22 -32.75
N GLU A 243 -3.77 4.23 -33.61
CA GLU A 243 -2.79 4.28 -34.70
C GLU A 243 -1.46 4.95 -34.28
N VAL A 244 -1.51 5.74 -33.21
CA VAL A 244 -0.39 6.54 -32.71
C VAL A 244 0.31 5.79 -31.57
N LEU A 245 1.64 5.80 -31.58
CA LEU A 245 2.44 5.38 -30.43
C LEU A 245 2.50 6.53 -29.42
N TYR A 246 1.84 6.37 -28.26
CA TYR A 246 1.86 7.37 -27.20
C TYR A 246 3.06 7.20 -26.28
N SER A 247 3.59 8.33 -25.81
CA SER A 247 4.63 8.42 -24.79
C SER A 247 4.09 9.17 -23.56
N TRP A 248 4.96 9.52 -22.62
CA TRP A 248 4.59 10.17 -21.37
C TRP A 248 5.51 11.36 -21.08
N LEU A 249 4.90 12.51 -20.78
CA LEU A 249 5.54 13.65 -20.15
C LEU A 249 5.54 13.41 -18.64
N ASP A 250 6.71 13.46 -18.03
CA ASP A 250 6.86 13.20 -16.60
C ASP A 250 6.36 14.35 -15.73
N TYR A 251 6.26 14.10 -14.43
CA TYR A 251 5.72 15.03 -13.43
C TYR A 251 6.34 16.43 -13.45
N ASP A 252 7.63 16.56 -13.77
CA ASP A 252 8.36 17.83 -13.81
C ASP A 252 8.26 18.53 -15.19
N GLN A 253 7.63 17.87 -16.17
CA GLN A 253 7.44 18.35 -17.53
C GLN A 253 6.03 18.90 -17.78
N THR A 254 5.13 18.74 -16.81
CA THR A 254 3.77 19.31 -16.83
C THR A 254 3.74 20.73 -16.26
N ASP A 255 2.69 21.50 -16.59
CA ASP A 255 2.45 22.84 -16.04
C ASP A 255 1.01 22.95 -15.52
N PRO A 256 0.81 23.02 -14.18
CA PRO A 256 1.84 22.97 -13.14
C PRO A 256 2.48 21.57 -13.02
N PRO A 257 3.70 21.45 -12.48
CA PRO A 257 4.30 20.16 -12.18
C PRO A 257 3.41 19.31 -11.26
N GLU A 258 3.42 18.01 -11.52
CA GLU A 258 2.84 16.99 -10.64
C GLU A 258 3.84 16.58 -9.55
N LEU A 259 3.57 15.47 -8.84
CA LEU A 259 4.23 15.19 -7.57
C LEU A 259 5.21 14.02 -7.61
N SER A 260 4.93 12.99 -8.40
CA SER A 260 5.62 11.70 -8.31
C SER A 260 6.24 11.34 -9.66
N SER A 261 7.49 10.90 -9.69
CA SER A 261 8.11 10.50 -10.97
C SER A 261 7.71 9.10 -11.39
N VAL A 262 7.69 8.87 -12.70
CA VAL A 262 7.49 7.52 -13.25
C VAL A 262 8.65 6.59 -12.86
N GLU A 263 9.87 7.11 -12.74
CA GLU A 263 11.03 6.34 -12.28
C GLU A 263 10.85 5.83 -10.85
N GLU A 264 10.45 6.68 -9.91
CA GLU A 264 10.25 6.28 -8.50
C GLU A 264 9.09 5.27 -8.38
N MET A 265 8.01 5.45 -9.15
CA MET A 265 6.95 4.45 -9.26
C MET A 265 7.49 3.10 -9.79
N ALA A 266 8.32 3.14 -10.83
CA ALA A 266 8.94 1.94 -11.37
C ALA A 266 9.91 1.29 -10.35
N GLU A 267 10.70 2.09 -9.63
CA GLU A 267 11.60 1.60 -8.59
C GLU A 267 10.84 0.99 -7.42
N LEU A 268 9.72 1.58 -6.99
CA LEU A 268 8.86 1.02 -5.96
C LEU A 268 8.39 -0.40 -6.33
N ILE A 269 7.91 -0.58 -7.57
CA ILE A 269 7.50 -1.88 -8.10
C ILE A 269 8.68 -2.87 -8.12
N LEU A 270 9.87 -2.41 -8.52
CA LEU A 270 11.06 -3.26 -8.70
C LEU A 270 11.89 -3.49 -7.43
N SER A 271 11.62 -2.78 -6.33
CA SER A 271 12.52 -2.70 -5.18
C SER A 271 12.63 -4.00 -4.36
N GLY A 272 13.58 -4.86 -4.74
CA GLY A 272 14.07 -5.98 -3.92
C GLY A 272 13.50 -7.36 -4.26
N PRO A 273 13.88 -8.42 -3.52
CA PRO A 273 13.36 -9.77 -3.75
C PRO A 273 11.85 -9.90 -3.45
N THR A 274 11.26 -8.84 -2.88
CA THR A 274 9.85 -8.63 -2.56
C THR A 274 9.52 -7.17 -2.91
N GLY A 275 9.37 -6.86 -4.20
CA GLY A 275 8.94 -5.52 -4.64
C GLY A 275 7.56 -5.14 -4.10
N ALA A 276 7.09 -3.92 -4.38
CA ALA A 276 5.76 -3.47 -3.92
C ALA A 276 4.59 -4.34 -4.43
N MET A 277 4.85 -5.12 -5.49
CA MET A 277 3.87 -6.01 -6.10
C MET A 277 4.08 -7.45 -5.63
N GLU A 278 3.40 -7.83 -4.56
CA GLU A 278 3.41 -9.21 -4.08
C GLU A 278 2.58 -10.10 -5.01
N TRP A 279 3.22 -11.09 -5.65
CA TRP A 279 2.52 -11.99 -6.58
C TRP A 279 1.47 -12.88 -5.92
N TYR A 280 1.60 -13.09 -4.60
CA TYR A 280 0.71 -13.92 -3.80
C TYR A 280 0.39 -13.21 -2.48
N SER A 281 -0.56 -12.27 -2.51
CA SER A 281 -0.98 -11.58 -1.29
C SER A 281 -2.14 -12.32 -0.60
N PRO A 282 -2.08 -12.59 0.71
CA PRO A 282 -3.14 -13.32 1.40
C PRO A 282 -4.35 -12.42 1.65
N VAL A 283 -5.48 -12.73 1.01
CA VAL A 283 -6.74 -11.98 1.19
C VAL A 283 -7.26 -12.08 2.63
N ARG A 284 -6.85 -13.12 3.36
CA ARG A 284 -7.17 -13.33 4.78
C ARG A 284 -6.76 -12.14 5.65
N LEU A 285 -5.62 -11.50 5.37
CA LEU A 285 -5.15 -10.34 6.13
C LEU A 285 -6.19 -9.20 6.09
N ASN A 286 -6.69 -8.87 4.88
CA ASN A 286 -7.69 -7.82 4.72
C ASN A 286 -8.99 -8.14 5.46
N LEU A 287 -9.44 -9.39 5.35
CA LEU A 287 -10.65 -9.87 6.02
C LEU A 287 -10.55 -9.73 7.56
N ASP A 288 -9.42 -10.13 8.15
CA ASP A 288 -9.18 -9.98 9.59
C ASP A 288 -9.08 -8.50 10.00
N VAL A 289 -8.45 -7.67 9.17
CA VAL A 289 -8.38 -6.22 9.41
C VAL A 289 -9.79 -5.62 9.45
N CYS A 290 -10.69 -5.99 8.54
CA CYS A 290 -12.08 -5.56 8.61
C CYS A 290 -12.81 -6.06 9.86
N ALA A 291 -12.59 -7.31 10.26
CA ALA A 291 -13.18 -7.87 11.48
C ALA A 291 -12.75 -7.11 12.75
N CYS A 292 -11.52 -6.59 12.74
CA CYS A 292 -10.92 -5.88 13.87
C CYS A 292 -11.00 -4.35 13.79
N ASP A 293 -11.73 -3.76 12.83
CA ASP A 293 -11.77 -2.29 12.67
C ASP A 293 -12.26 -1.54 13.92
N GLY A 294 -13.16 -2.18 14.70
CA GLY A 294 -13.68 -1.61 15.95
C GLY A 294 -12.67 -1.54 17.10
N LEU A 295 -11.48 -2.18 16.96
CA LEU A 295 -10.43 -2.24 17.98
C LEU A 295 -10.93 -2.73 19.37
N ASP A 296 -11.94 -3.59 19.38
CA ASP A 296 -12.74 -3.95 20.55
C ASP A 296 -12.88 -5.47 20.75
N VAL A 297 -11.89 -6.25 20.31
CA VAL A 297 -11.93 -7.71 20.47
C VAL A 297 -12.03 -8.05 21.97
N ARG A 298 -13.03 -8.87 22.32
CA ARG A 298 -13.23 -9.28 23.71
C ARG A 298 -12.46 -10.57 23.99
N PRO A 299 -11.70 -10.67 25.09
CA PRO A 299 -10.97 -11.88 25.47
C PRO A 299 -11.92 -12.95 26.03
N SER A 300 -12.81 -13.45 25.17
CA SER A 300 -13.86 -14.41 25.49
C SER A 300 -14.09 -15.34 24.32
N ASP A 301 -14.38 -16.62 24.61
CA ASP A 301 -14.81 -17.59 23.60
C ASP A 301 -16.16 -17.24 22.98
N ASP A 302 -16.89 -16.23 23.48
CA ASP A 302 -18.09 -15.69 22.83
C ASP A 302 -17.77 -14.74 21.66
N ASP A 303 -16.54 -14.23 21.56
CA ASP A 303 -16.09 -13.37 20.45
C ASP A 303 -15.35 -14.22 19.41
N TYR A 304 -15.90 -14.34 18.20
CA TYR A 304 -15.29 -15.15 17.14
C TYR A 304 -13.89 -14.68 16.78
N ARG A 305 -13.62 -13.38 16.91
CA ARG A 305 -12.32 -12.81 16.57
C ARG A 305 -11.25 -13.31 17.54
N TRP A 306 -11.60 -13.41 18.81
CA TRP A 306 -10.76 -14.01 19.84
C TRP A 306 -10.49 -15.50 19.56
N ARG A 307 -11.52 -16.26 19.18
CA ARG A 307 -11.35 -17.68 18.79
C ARG A 307 -10.42 -17.86 17.59
N MET A 308 -10.43 -16.90 16.66
CA MET A 308 -9.56 -16.86 15.48
C MET A 308 -8.14 -16.35 15.76
N GLY A 309 -7.79 -16.08 17.03
CA GLY A 309 -6.43 -15.66 17.39
C GLY A 309 -6.18 -14.16 17.31
N MET A 310 -7.18 -13.34 16.95
CA MET A 310 -7.05 -11.88 16.96
C MET A 310 -7.02 -11.39 18.42
N ARG A 311 -6.00 -10.60 18.79
CA ARG A 311 -5.79 -10.10 20.16
C ARG A 311 -5.84 -8.58 20.27
N VAL A 312 -6.65 -7.93 19.44
CA VAL A 312 -6.85 -6.47 19.43
C VAL A 312 -7.73 -6.04 20.61
N THR A 313 -7.21 -6.16 21.84
CA THR A 313 -7.99 -6.00 23.08
C THR A 313 -7.53 -4.82 23.94
N ARG A 314 -6.42 -4.14 23.59
CA ARG A 314 -5.73 -3.15 24.43
C ARG A 314 -5.81 -1.73 23.86
N ASN A 315 -6.78 -1.42 23.00
CA ASN A 315 -6.91 -0.09 22.38
C ASN A 315 -7.06 1.04 23.42
N ALA A 316 -7.85 0.83 24.46
CA ALA A 316 -8.02 1.79 25.56
C ALA A 316 -6.73 2.02 26.39
N GLU A 317 -5.68 1.24 26.15
CA GLU A 317 -4.36 1.36 26.79
C GLU A 317 -3.26 1.73 25.78
N MET A 318 -3.62 1.99 24.52
CA MET A 318 -2.71 2.42 23.46
C MET A 318 -2.33 3.90 23.71
N ASP A 319 -1.20 4.06 24.39
CA ASP A 319 -0.72 5.35 24.91
C ASP A 319 0.49 5.90 24.13
N ALA A 320 0.73 5.35 22.93
CA ALA A 320 1.75 5.86 22.01
C ALA A 320 1.19 7.08 21.23
N PRO A 321 2.01 8.11 20.98
CA PRO A 321 1.70 9.20 20.05
C PRO A 321 1.33 8.68 18.66
N VAL A 322 0.41 9.38 17.97
CA VAL A 322 -0.05 9.03 16.62
C VAL A 322 0.14 10.23 15.69
N LEU A 323 0.70 9.98 14.51
CA LEU A 323 0.60 10.88 13.35
C LEU A 323 -0.25 10.19 12.29
N PHE A 324 -1.26 10.88 11.81
CA PHE A 324 -2.10 10.41 10.72
C PHE A 324 -1.97 11.37 9.53
N PHE A 325 -1.44 10.87 8.43
CA PHE A 325 -1.32 11.58 7.17
C PHE A 325 -2.42 11.15 6.21
N PHE A 326 -3.01 12.11 5.49
CA PHE A 326 -4.12 11.91 4.57
C PHE A 326 -3.73 12.52 3.23
N ALA A 327 -3.92 11.80 2.14
CA ALA A 327 -3.86 12.39 0.81
C ALA A 327 -5.23 13.00 0.49
N GLU A 328 -5.28 14.25 -0.01
CA GLU A 328 -6.53 14.95 -0.30
C GLU A 328 -7.47 14.15 -1.23
N TYR A 329 -6.88 13.46 -2.20
CA TYR A 329 -7.58 12.60 -3.16
C TYR A 329 -7.29 11.10 -2.93
N GLY A 330 -6.90 10.75 -1.70
CA GLY A 330 -6.55 9.39 -1.29
C GLY A 330 -7.72 8.56 -0.76
N GLU A 331 -7.40 7.52 0.02
CA GLU A 331 -8.40 6.63 0.64
C GLU A 331 -9.22 7.34 1.72
N ILE A 332 -8.66 8.37 2.36
CA ILE A 332 -9.32 9.10 3.44
C ILE A 332 -9.36 10.61 3.17
N TRP A 333 -10.51 11.08 2.72
CA TRP A 333 -10.79 12.48 2.40
C TRP A 333 -11.40 13.33 3.52
N ASP A 334 -11.74 12.73 4.68
CA ASP A 334 -12.39 13.44 5.79
C ASP A 334 -11.69 13.16 7.11
N LEU A 335 -11.08 14.21 7.68
CA LEU A 335 -10.40 14.16 8.97
C LEU A 335 -11.32 13.76 10.13
N SER A 336 -12.64 13.88 9.97
CA SER A 336 -13.61 13.45 10.97
C SER A 336 -13.64 11.93 11.16
N LEU A 337 -13.23 11.17 10.13
CA LEU A 337 -13.22 9.72 10.12
C LEU A 337 -12.32 9.11 11.21
N VAL A 338 -11.27 9.85 11.61
CA VAL A 338 -10.34 9.39 12.66
C VAL A 338 -10.71 9.89 14.06
N ASN A 339 -11.76 10.70 14.21
CA ASN A 339 -12.14 11.22 15.52
C ASN A 339 -12.52 10.11 16.50
N ASN A 340 -13.20 9.06 16.03
CA ASN A 340 -13.56 7.93 16.89
C ASN A 340 -12.33 7.18 17.38
N TYR A 341 -11.36 6.95 16.48
CA TYR A 341 -10.08 6.37 16.85
C TYR A 341 -9.35 7.24 17.86
N MET A 342 -9.14 8.52 17.55
CA MET A 342 -8.49 9.50 18.43
C MET A 342 -9.13 9.54 19.83
N ASN A 343 -10.46 9.61 19.91
CA ASN A 343 -11.21 9.69 21.18
C ASN A 343 -11.19 8.38 21.98
N SER A 344 -10.84 7.26 21.36
CA SER A 344 -10.70 5.98 22.04
C SER A 344 -9.36 5.80 22.78
N LEU A 345 -8.38 6.67 22.48
CA LEU A 345 -7.02 6.57 23.00
C LEU A 345 -6.86 7.36 24.31
N PRO A 346 -6.12 6.83 25.31
CA PRO A 346 -5.70 7.61 26.48
C PRO A 346 -4.64 8.66 26.10
N PRO A 347 -4.35 9.64 26.98
CA PRO A 347 -3.19 10.52 26.83
C PRO A 347 -1.86 9.75 26.65
N VAL A 348 -0.83 10.43 26.16
CA VAL A 348 0.49 9.81 25.95
C VAL A 348 1.03 9.24 27.26
N GLY A 349 1.47 7.99 27.20
CA GLY A 349 1.88 7.23 28.38
C GLY A 349 3.23 7.62 28.96
N PRO A 350 3.52 7.19 30.21
CA PRO A 350 4.83 7.42 30.84
C PRO A 350 5.96 6.73 30.08
N GLY A 351 7.16 7.32 30.16
CA GLY A 351 8.37 6.81 29.50
C GLY A 351 8.49 7.23 28.03
N ARG A 352 7.79 8.28 27.62
CA ARG A 352 7.93 8.94 26.31
C ARG A 352 8.17 10.44 26.51
N PRO A 353 8.83 11.14 25.56
CA PRO A 353 9.13 12.57 25.70
C PRO A 353 7.91 13.44 26.02
N ASN A 354 6.77 13.18 25.39
CA ASN A 354 5.53 13.95 25.54
C ASN A 354 4.51 13.30 26.50
N ALA A 355 4.97 12.56 27.52
CA ALA A 355 4.08 11.91 28.48
C ALA A 355 3.07 12.88 29.10
N GLY A 356 1.80 12.49 29.12
CA GLY A 356 0.66 13.29 29.59
C GLY A 356 0.04 14.19 28.52
N ALA A 357 0.57 14.24 27.30
CA ALA A 357 -0.05 15.00 26.22
C ALA A 357 -1.42 14.42 25.84
N GLU A 358 -2.41 15.30 25.69
CA GLU A 358 -3.78 14.97 25.29
C GLU A 358 -3.87 14.68 23.78
N ARG A 359 -4.95 14.03 23.36
CA ARG A 359 -5.25 13.74 21.94
C ARG A 359 -5.95 14.93 21.28
N ASP A 360 -5.29 16.07 21.22
CA ASP A 360 -5.84 17.31 20.65
C ASP A 360 -5.11 17.67 19.34
N PRO A 361 -5.73 17.48 18.17
CA PRO A 361 -5.11 17.77 16.88
C PRO A 361 -5.01 19.29 16.60
N ALA A 362 -5.55 20.16 17.46
CA ALA A 362 -5.37 21.60 17.37
C ALA A 362 -4.07 22.10 18.02
N LEU A 363 -3.41 21.26 18.82
CA LEU A 363 -2.12 21.58 19.43
C LEU A 363 -0.96 21.32 18.46
N PRO A 364 0.17 22.05 18.61
CA PRO A 364 1.39 21.76 17.84
C PRO A 364 1.83 20.29 17.96
N PRO A 365 2.47 19.70 16.93
CA PRO A 365 2.86 18.28 16.92
C PRO A 365 3.70 17.82 18.13
N HIS A 366 4.52 18.71 18.69
CA HIS A 366 5.35 18.44 19.87
C HIS A 366 4.61 18.59 21.21
N LEU A 367 3.33 18.97 21.21
CA LEU A 367 2.48 19.15 22.40
C LEU A 367 1.23 18.26 22.40
N THR A 368 1.01 17.48 21.33
CA THR A 368 -0.15 16.61 21.18
C THR A 368 0.24 15.14 21.15
N GLY A 369 -0.62 14.28 21.66
CA GLY A 369 -0.55 12.84 21.42
C GLY A 369 -1.13 12.42 20.08
N PHE A 370 -1.83 13.29 19.35
CA PHE A 370 -2.48 12.94 18.09
C PHE A 370 -2.37 14.08 17.07
N SER A 371 -1.55 13.87 16.05
CA SER A 371 -1.41 14.80 14.92
C SER A 371 -2.15 14.24 13.71
N ARG A 372 -2.79 15.12 12.92
CA ARG A 372 -3.40 14.77 11.63
C ARG A 372 -3.08 15.81 10.57
N ILE A 373 -2.73 15.38 9.37
CA ILE A 373 -2.26 16.23 8.27
C ILE A 373 -2.94 15.80 6.99
N ILE A 374 -3.65 16.70 6.33
CA ILE A 374 -4.10 16.50 4.95
C ILE A 374 -3.10 17.15 4.01
N ALA A 375 -2.53 16.37 3.09
CA ALA A 375 -1.63 16.84 2.06
C ALA A 375 -2.42 17.25 0.81
N PRO A 376 -2.48 18.56 0.51
CA PRO A 376 -3.18 19.05 -0.67
C PRO A 376 -2.58 18.48 -1.95
N ARG A 377 -3.44 18.18 -2.92
CA ARG A 377 -3.10 17.60 -4.23
C ARG A 377 -2.56 16.17 -4.22
N TYR A 378 -2.26 15.59 -3.07
CA TYR A 378 -1.77 14.22 -3.00
C TYR A 378 -2.91 13.26 -3.37
N HIS A 379 -2.58 12.30 -4.22
CA HIS A 379 -3.30 11.05 -4.39
C HIS A 379 -2.68 9.97 -3.51
N HIS A 380 -3.28 8.79 -3.51
CA HIS A 380 -2.92 7.71 -2.60
C HIS A 380 -1.42 7.39 -2.62
N MET A 381 -0.86 7.12 -3.80
CA MET A 381 0.54 6.71 -3.97
C MET A 381 1.52 7.89 -3.82
N ASP A 382 1.09 9.14 -3.99
CA ASP A 382 1.93 10.32 -3.71
C ASP A 382 2.40 10.32 -2.24
N SER A 383 1.63 9.71 -1.33
CA SER A 383 1.99 9.55 0.09
C SER A 383 3.28 8.77 0.34
N ILE A 384 3.81 8.07 -0.67
CA ILE A 384 5.06 7.31 -0.58
C ILE A 384 6.00 7.57 -1.78
N LEU A 385 5.59 8.37 -2.77
CA LEU A 385 6.33 8.63 -4.00
C LEU A 385 6.66 10.11 -4.24
N ALA A 386 5.95 11.04 -3.59
CA ALA A 386 6.07 12.46 -3.93
C ALA A 386 7.51 12.97 -3.80
N ALA A 387 8.02 13.55 -4.88
CA ALA A 387 9.37 14.09 -4.94
C ALA A 387 9.47 15.34 -4.03
N PRO A 388 10.40 15.36 -3.05
CA PRO A 388 10.57 16.49 -2.13
C PRO A 388 10.85 17.83 -2.84
N GLU A 389 11.45 17.75 -4.03
CA GLU A 389 11.96 18.85 -4.84
C GLU A 389 10.84 19.71 -5.47
N THR A 390 9.60 19.19 -5.48
CA THR A 390 8.40 19.90 -5.99
C THR A 390 7.97 21.07 -5.09
N GLY A 391 8.63 21.28 -3.95
CA GLY A 391 8.27 22.28 -2.96
C GLY A 391 6.99 21.95 -2.18
N ASN A 392 6.53 20.70 -2.28
CA ASN A 392 5.28 20.20 -1.72
C ASN A 392 5.53 19.27 -0.50
N ASP A 393 6.36 19.71 0.45
CA ASP A 393 6.76 18.92 1.62
C ASP A 393 5.68 18.91 2.72
N TYR A 394 4.62 18.14 2.48
CA TYR A 394 3.57 17.87 3.47
C TYR A 394 3.81 16.60 4.28
N LEU A 395 4.81 15.79 3.90
CA LEU A 395 5.08 14.48 4.47
C LEU A 395 6.40 14.43 5.24
N TYR A 396 7.53 14.80 4.62
CA TYR A 396 8.86 14.55 5.17
C TYR A 396 9.17 15.42 6.38
N GLU A 397 8.93 16.74 6.30
CA GLU A 397 9.14 17.65 7.43
C GLU A 397 8.25 17.28 8.63
N PRO A 398 6.93 17.09 8.48
CA PRO A 398 6.09 16.69 9.61
C PRO A 398 6.40 15.30 10.17
N LEU A 399 6.81 14.35 9.33
CA LEU A 399 7.26 13.04 9.76
C LEU A 399 8.54 13.14 10.58
N LEU A 400 9.52 13.92 10.12
CA LEU A 400 10.77 14.14 10.85
C LEU A 400 10.50 14.82 12.20
N ASP A 401 9.65 15.85 12.22
CA ASP A 401 9.23 16.52 13.45
C ASP A 401 8.55 15.55 14.42
N PHE A 402 7.68 14.68 13.92
CA PHE A 402 7.03 13.66 14.75
C PHE A 402 8.05 12.67 15.33
N ILE A 403 9.01 12.20 14.53
CA ILE A 403 10.08 11.29 14.98
C ILE A 403 10.91 11.98 16.06
N LEU A 404 11.37 13.21 15.82
CA LEU A 404 12.21 13.96 16.76
C LEU A 404 11.48 14.30 18.06
N ALA A 405 10.17 14.58 18.00
CA ALA A 405 9.38 14.92 19.17
C ALA A 405 9.05 13.72 20.07
N ASN A 406 9.08 12.49 19.53
CA ASN A 406 8.57 11.31 20.24
C ASN A 406 9.60 10.21 20.48
N THR A 407 10.82 10.34 19.96
CA THR A 407 11.93 9.42 20.20
C THR A 407 13.00 10.02 21.13
N GLU A 408 13.78 9.15 21.77
CA GLU A 408 14.98 9.49 22.52
C GLU A 408 16.24 9.10 21.75
N GLY A 409 17.34 9.79 22.03
CA GLY A 409 18.63 9.56 21.41
C GLY A 409 18.98 10.57 20.31
N THR A 410 19.99 10.26 19.51
CA THR A 410 20.40 11.09 18.38
C THR A 410 19.84 10.48 17.10
N VAL A 411 18.94 11.21 16.45
CA VAL A 411 18.50 10.86 15.09
C VAL A 411 19.61 11.29 14.13
N SER A 412 20.36 10.32 13.60
CA SER A 412 21.28 10.58 12.49
C SER A 412 20.54 10.35 11.18
N ALA A 413 20.28 11.43 10.44
CA ALA A 413 19.94 11.32 9.02
C ALA A 413 21.21 10.91 8.26
N SER A 414 21.57 9.62 8.31
CA SER A 414 22.44 9.06 7.30
C SER A 414 21.56 8.75 6.10
N LEU A 415 21.61 9.62 5.08
CA LEU A 415 21.13 9.27 3.75
C LEU A 415 21.89 8.01 3.29
N PRO A 416 21.19 6.94 2.88
CA PRO A 416 21.81 5.85 2.13
C PRO A 416 22.54 6.34 0.88
#